data_AF-A0A257MQ98-F1
#
_entry.id   AF-A0A257MQ98-F1
#
_cell.length_a   1.000
_cell.length_b   1.000
_cell.length_c   1.000
_cell.angle_alpha   90.00
_cell.angle_beta   90.00
_cell.angle_gamma   90.00
#
_symmetry.space_group_name_H-M   'P 1'
#
loop_
_entity.id
_entity.type
_entity.pdbx_description
1 polymer ?
#
loop_
_entity_poly.entity_id
_entity_poly.type
_entity_poly.pdbx_seq_one_letter_code
_entity_poly.pdbx_strand_id
1 'polypeptide(L)'
;MKRIFLIGICLVLLSGCIEQQEDKDGSAEKRSDKVFVTISSPGDGQILKGDKEVLFEASAEGGKGPYTYRWSSNLNGELSTKASFRQDPSDLAKGRHMII
;
A
#
# COMPACT_ATOMS: atom_id res chain seq x y z
N MET A 1 -15.00 -65.53 -12.13
CA MET A 1 -14.56 -66.01 -10.80
C MET A 1 -13.15 -65.47 -10.57
N LYS A 2 -12.67 -64.92 -9.45
CA LYS A 2 -13.17 -64.26 -8.23
C LYS A 2 -11.94 -63.47 -7.68
N ARG A 3 -12.20 -62.32 -7.07
CA ARG A 3 -11.29 -61.26 -6.56
C ARG A 3 -10.19 -61.76 -5.57
N ILE A 4 -9.10 -61.01 -5.36
CA ILE A 4 -8.75 -60.26 -4.11
C ILE A 4 -7.28 -59.76 -4.11
N PHE A 5 -7.13 -58.54 -3.58
CA PHE A 5 -6.00 -57.62 -3.37
C PHE A 5 -5.01 -58.09 -2.26
N LEU A 6 -3.74 -57.62 -2.23
CA LEU A 6 -3.07 -57.00 -1.06
C LEU A 6 -1.53 -56.82 -1.21
N ILE A 7 -1.16 -55.53 -1.28
CA ILE A 7 0.00 -54.78 -0.73
C ILE A 7 1.08 -55.56 0.05
N GLY A 8 2.35 -55.31 -0.30
CA GLY A 8 3.52 -55.64 0.52
C GLY A 8 4.75 -54.81 0.14
N ILE A 9 4.98 -53.73 0.89
CA ILE A 9 6.17 -52.85 0.85
C ILE A 9 7.44 -53.66 1.14
N CYS A 10 8.49 -53.48 0.33
CA CYS A 10 9.82 -54.05 0.58
C CYS A 10 10.93 -53.01 0.34
N LEU A 11 11.77 -52.86 1.36
CA LEU A 11 12.94 -52.01 1.52
C LEU A 11 14.03 -52.26 0.46
N VAL A 12 14.70 -51.21 -0.04
CA VAL A 12 16.15 -51.29 -0.35
C VAL A 12 16.82 -49.94 -0.11
N LEU A 13 17.72 -49.93 0.87
CA LEU A 13 18.79 -48.95 1.09
C LEU A 13 19.90 -49.19 0.07
N LEU A 14 20.32 -48.21 -0.75
CA LEU A 14 21.64 -48.22 -1.40
C LEU A 14 22.11 -46.78 -1.72
N SER A 15 23.38 -46.55 -1.44
CA SER A 15 24.15 -45.32 -1.54
C SER A 15 23.98 -44.53 -2.83
N GLY A 16 23.80 -43.21 -2.66
CA GLY A 16 24.08 -42.22 -3.68
C GLY A 16 23.91 -40.83 -3.08
N CYS A 17 24.99 -40.09 -2.94
CA CYS A 17 24.91 -38.64 -2.78
C CYS A 17 24.18 -38.10 -4.02
N ILE A 18 22.88 -37.88 -3.90
CA ILE A 18 22.16 -37.07 -4.88
C ILE A 18 22.49 -35.62 -4.51
N GLU A 19 23.47 -35.06 -5.22
CA GLU A 19 23.52 -33.63 -5.48
C GLU A 19 22.22 -33.30 -6.22
N GLN A 20 21.21 -32.90 -5.46
CA GLN A 20 19.96 -32.44 -6.03
C GLN A 20 20.14 -30.99 -6.47
N GLN A 21 20.65 -30.91 -7.69
CA GLN A 21 20.45 -29.91 -8.73
C GLN A 21 19.45 -28.80 -8.38
N GLU A 22 19.97 -27.58 -8.50
CA GLU A 22 19.30 -26.28 -8.53
C GLU A 22 17.82 -26.33 -8.90
N ASP A 23 16.94 -26.30 -7.89
CA ASP A 23 15.65 -25.67 -8.08
C ASP A 23 15.90 -24.17 -8.07
N LYS A 24 15.99 -23.62 -9.28
CA LYS A 24 15.77 -22.21 -9.59
C LYS A 24 14.31 -21.89 -9.26
N ASP A 25 13.99 -21.80 -7.97
CA ASP A 25 12.83 -21.05 -7.55
C ASP A 25 13.19 -19.58 -7.72
N GLY A 26 12.88 -19.07 -8.92
CA GLY A 26 12.77 -17.65 -9.17
C GLY A 26 11.73 -17.12 -8.19
N SER A 27 12.20 -16.72 -7.02
CA SER A 27 11.49 -15.92 -6.04
C SER A 27 11.04 -14.64 -6.73
N ALA A 28 9.90 -14.73 -7.41
CA ALA A 28 9.10 -13.60 -7.80
C ALA A 28 8.78 -12.88 -6.50
N GLU A 29 9.56 -11.82 -6.24
CA GLU A 29 9.30 -10.85 -5.19
C GLU A 29 7.80 -10.60 -5.14
N LYS A 30 7.20 -11.00 -4.01
CA LYS A 30 5.83 -10.71 -3.66
C LYS A 30 5.71 -9.19 -3.59
N ARG A 31 5.47 -8.54 -4.73
CA ARG A 31 5.23 -7.10 -4.81
C ARG A 31 4.04 -6.82 -3.92
N SER A 32 4.33 -6.18 -2.80
CA SER A 32 3.33 -5.75 -1.84
C SER A 32 2.40 -4.76 -2.56
N ASP A 33 1.16 -5.19 -2.82
CA ASP A 33 0.11 -4.36 -3.44
C ASP A 33 -0.44 -3.27 -2.49
N LYS A 34 0.24 -3.05 -1.35
CA LYS A 34 -0.10 -2.00 -0.40
C LYS A 34 0.36 -0.64 -0.91
N VAL A 35 -0.57 0.32 -0.86
CA VAL A 35 -0.30 1.74 -1.08
C VAL A 35 -0.04 2.41 0.27
N PHE A 36 0.97 3.26 0.31
CA PHE A 36 1.31 4.15 1.42
C PHE A 36 1.05 5.58 0.99
N VAL A 37 0.40 6.36 1.84
CA VAL A 37 0.07 7.76 1.59
C VAL A 37 0.67 8.61 2.70
N THR A 38 1.30 9.71 2.30
CA THR A 38 1.88 10.68 3.23
C THR A 38 1.38 12.07 2.87
N ILE A 39 0.87 12.80 3.86
CA ILE A 39 0.61 14.24 3.75
C ILE A 39 1.89 14.94 4.24
N SER A 40 2.59 15.65 3.35
CA SER A 40 3.81 16.40 3.70
C SER A 40 3.49 17.83 4.14
N SER A 41 2.33 18.36 3.74
CA SER A 41 1.86 19.70 4.11
C SER A 41 0.32 19.77 4.04
N PRO A 42 -0.36 20.51 4.94
CA PRO A 42 0.18 21.19 6.12
C PRO A 42 0.71 20.20 7.18
N GLY A 43 1.52 20.69 8.11
CA GLY A 43 2.01 19.89 9.23
C GLY A 43 0.91 19.60 10.26
N ASP A 44 1.05 18.51 11.01
CA ASP A 44 0.11 18.14 12.07
C ASP A 44 -0.05 19.28 13.10
N GLY A 45 -1.30 19.67 13.34
CA GLY A 45 -1.64 20.73 14.28
C GLY A 45 -1.24 22.14 13.82
N GLN A 46 -0.79 22.31 12.58
CA GLN A 46 -0.47 23.64 12.04
C GLN A 46 -1.71 24.54 12.06
N ILE A 47 -1.53 25.75 12.59
CA ILE A 47 -2.56 26.78 12.57
C ILE A 47 -2.49 27.52 11.24
N LEU A 48 -3.50 27.35 10.40
CA LEU A 48 -3.64 28.07 9.14
C LEU A 48 -4.29 29.44 9.42
N LYS A 49 -3.55 30.54 9.18
CA LYS A 49 -4.00 31.91 9.50
C LYS A 49 -3.43 32.95 8.54
N GLY A 50 -4.11 34.08 8.46
CA GLY A 50 -3.74 35.23 7.63
C GLY A 50 -4.12 35.05 6.16
N ASP A 51 -3.62 35.96 5.33
CA ASP A 51 -4.03 36.13 3.93
C ASP A 51 -3.06 35.46 2.94
N LYS A 52 -2.29 34.47 3.42
CA LYS A 52 -1.36 33.71 2.58
C LYS A 52 -1.91 32.32 2.35
N GLU A 53 -1.97 31.94 1.09
CA GLU A 53 -2.30 30.58 0.70
C GLU A 53 -1.33 29.56 1.32
N VAL A 54 -1.89 28.47 1.81
CA VAL A 54 -1.17 27.34 2.38
C VAL A 54 -1.03 26.25 1.33
N LEU A 55 0.14 25.64 1.25
CA LEU A 55 0.38 24.49 0.39
C LEU A 55 -0.19 23.23 1.06
N PHE A 56 -1.00 22.48 0.32
CA PHE A 56 -1.38 21.12 0.63
C PHE A 56 -0.67 20.19 -0.33
N GLU A 57 0.02 19.18 0.19
CA GLU A 57 0.84 18.28 -0.61
C GLU A 57 0.85 16.88 0.00
N ALA A 58 0.66 15.88 -0.87
CA ALA A 58 0.72 14.48 -0.50
C ALA A 58 1.43 13.66 -1.58
N SER A 59 2.00 12.53 -1.15
CA SER A 59 2.56 11.50 -2.02
C SER A 59 1.91 10.15 -1.76
N ALA A 60 1.87 9.32 -2.80
CA ALA A 60 1.46 7.92 -2.73
C ALA A 60 2.54 7.01 -3.33
N GLU A 61 2.85 5.92 -2.65
CA GLU A 61 3.92 4.97 -3.00
C GLU A 61 3.46 3.52 -2.80
N GLY A 62 4.10 2.57 -3.48
CA GLY A 62 3.75 1.15 -3.42
C GLY A 62 2.51 0.76 -4.23
N GLY A 63 2.19 -0.54 -4.35
CA GLY A 63 1.10 -0.99 -5.21
C GLY A 63 1.34 -0.71 -6.71
N LYS A 64 0.23 -0.56 -7.46
CA LYS A 64 0.23 -0.29 -8.91
C LYS A 64 -0.43 1.06 -9.19
N GLY A 65 0.36 2.02 -9.65
CA GLY A 65 -0.15 3.30 -10.16
C GLY A 65 -0.75 3.21 -11.57
N PRO A 66 -1.23 4.33 -12.14
CA PRO A 66 -1.20 5.69 -11.57
C PRO A 66 -2.19 5.89 -10.43
N TYR A 67 -1.90 6.85 -9.53
CA TYR A 67 -2.77 7.16 -8.39
C TYR A 67 -3.71 8.34 -8.68
N THR A 68 -4.89 8.28 -8.07
CA THR A 68 -5.85 9.38 -8.01
C THR A 68 -5.93 9.90 -6.58
N TYR A 69 -6.01 11.23 -6.42
CA TYR A 69 -6.06 11.89 -5.13
C TYR A 69 -7.45 12.44 -4.86
N ARG A 70 -7.83 12.49 -3.58
CA ARG A 70 -9.00 13.21 -3.10
C ARG A 70 -8.76 13.67 -1.67
N TRP A 71 -8.72 14.97 -1.48
CA TRP A 71 -8.57 15.62 -0.20
C TRP A 71 -9.93 15.98 0.37
N SER A 72 -10.09 15.75 1.65
CA SER A 72 -11.28 16.21 2.37
C SER A 72 -10.95 16.74 3.75
N SER A 73 -11.83 17.62 4.23
CA SER A 73 -11.87 18.05 5.62
C SER A 73 -13.21 17.65 6.24
N ASN A 74 -13.17 17.24 7.50
CA ASN A 74 -14.36 17.05 8.33
C ASN A 74 -15.30 18.28 8.42
N LEU A 75 -14.82 19.50 8.13
CA LEU A 75 -15.62 20.72 8.21
C LEU A 75 -16.07 21.26 6.84
N ASN A 76 -15.26 21.06 5.80
CA ASN A 76 -15.52 21.62 4.46
C ASN A 76 -15.96 20.58 3.43
N GLY A 77 -15.83 19.28 3.72
CA GLY A 77 -16.02 18.24 2.72
C GLY A 77 -14.82 18.17 1.77
N GLU A 78 -15.07 17.94 0.48
CA GLU A 78 -14.01 17.83 -0.53
C GLU A 78 -13.29 19.15 -0.75
N LEU A 79 -11.96 19.12 -0.77
CA LEU A 79 -11.11 20.28 -0.99
C LEU A 79 -10.45 20.27 -2.38
N SER A 80 -9.99 19.09 -2.84
CA SER A 80 -9.22 18.98 -4.08
C SER A 80 -9.08 17.52 -4.53
N THR A 81 -8.83 17.31 -5.81
CA THR A 81 -8.47 16.00 -6.42
C THR A 81 -7.03 15.94 -6.93
N LYS A 82 -6.22 16.96 -6.62
CA LYS A 82 -4.81 17.06 -7.03
C LYS A 82 -3.88 16.55 -5.93
N ALA A 83 -2.72 16.01 -6.30
CA ALA A 83 -1.68 15.64 -5.33
C ALA A 83 -1.14 16.84 -4.53
N SER A 84 -1.14 18.02 -5.15
CA SER A 84 -0.74 19.29 -4.55
C SER A 84 -1.66 20.42 -4.99
N PHE A 85 -2.02 21.30 -4.05
CA PHE A 85 -2.83 22.49 -4.30
C PHE A 85 -2.57 23.58 -3.25
N ARG A 86 -3.01 24.81 -3.54
CA ARG A 86 -2.97 25.93 -2.60
C ARG A 86 -4.38 26.23 -2.11
N GLN A 87 -4.48 26.54 -0.82
CA GLN A 87 -5.75 26.81 -0.15
C GLN A 87 -5.62 28.11 0.66
N ASP A 88 -6.53 29.05 0.44
CA ASP A 88 -6.65 30.22 1.29
C ASP A 88 -7.30 29.80 2.63
N PRO A 89 -6.69 30.12 3.80
CA PRO A 89 -7.28 29.85 5.11
C PRO A 89 -8.63 30.54 5.36
N SER A 90 -8.98 31.57 4.60
CA SER A 90 -10.27 32.26 4.68
C SER A 90 -11.43 31.45 4.11
N ASP A 91 -11.18 30.58 3.14
CA ASP A 91 -12.18 29.68 2.54
C ASP A 91 -12.47 28.42 3.40
N LEU A 92 -11.64 28.17 4.41
CA LEU A 92 -11.84 27.07 5.35
C LEU A 92 -12.76 27.50 6.51
N ALA A 93 -13.71 26.63 6.86
CA ALA A 93 -14.59 26.83 8.01
C ALA A 93 -13.74 26.94 9.27
N LYS A 94 -14.01 27.91 10.15
CA LYS A 94 -13.18 28.10 11.35
C LYS A 94 -13.33 26.90 12.29
N GLY A 95 -12.21 26.31 12.69
CA GLY A 95 -12.20 25.21 13.65
C GLY A 95 -10.98 24.29 13.48
N ARG A 96 -11.03 23.15 14.18
CA ARG A 96 -10.04 22.09 14.03
C ARG A 96 -10.43 21.20 12.85
N HIS A 97 -9.59 21.19 11.83
CA HIS A 97 -9.74 20.29 10.69
C HIS A 97 -9.00 18.98 10.95
N MET A 98 -9.64 17.87 10.57
CA MET A 98 -8.99 16.61 10.25
C MET A 98 -8.93 16.51 8.73
N ILE A 99 -7.72 16.43 8.19
CA ILE A 99 -7.46 16.32 6.76
C ILE A 99 -7.27 14.85 6.41
N ILE A 100 -7.95 14.40 5.34
CA ILE A 100 -7.98 13.01 4.87
C ILE A 100 -7.70 13.00 3.36
#